data_AF-A0A1E8FAG6-F1
#
_entry.id   AF-A0A1E8FAG6-F1
#
_cell.length_a   1.000
_cell.length_b   1.000
_cell.length_c   1.000
_cell.angle_alpha   90.00
_cell.angle_beta   90.00
_cell.angle_gamma   90.00
#
_symmetry.space_group_name_H-M   'P 1'
#
loop_
_entity.id
_entity.type
_entity.pdbx_description
1 polymer ?
#
loop_
_entity_poly.entity_id
_entity_poly.type
_entity_poly.pdbx_seq_one_letter_code
_entity_poly.pdbx_strand_id
1 'polypeptide(L)' 'MQNRDWLISRAVHYAPVLIAAGLTYFVVFFALIVLGVEANKTVHWALSLALVMALAILFLKMVLRPLKPE' A
#
# COMPACT_ATOMS: atom_id res chain seq x y z
N MET A 1 4.04 26.75 9.37
CA MET A 1 3.97 25.49 10.15
C MET A 1 2.73 24.67 9.79
N GLN A 2 1.56 25.31 9.59
CA GLN A 2 0.27 24.71 9.23
C GLN A 2 0.29 23.68 8.07
N ASN A 3 1.18 23.82 7.07
CA ASN A 3 1.23 22.94 5.90
C ASN A 3 1.85 21.54 6.18
N ARG A 4 2.61 21.35 7.27
CA ARG A 4 3.17 20.03 7.61
C ARG A 4 2.23 19.20 8.48
N ASP A 5 1.50 19.86 9.37
CA ASP A 5 0.65 19.18 10.35
C ASP A 5 -0.54 18.49 9.66
N TRP A 6 -1.12 19.09 8.62
CA TRP A 6 -2.20 18.45 7.86
C TRP A 6 -1.72 17.27 7.02
N LEU A 7 -0.48 17.30 6.51
CA LEU A 7 0.12 16.18 5.79
C LEU A 7 0.32 14.99 6.72
N ILE A 8 0.86 15.24 7.92
CA ILE A 8 1.07 14.20 8.93
C ILE A 8 -0.28 13.62 9.36
N SER A 9 -1.29 14.47 9.58
CA SER A 9 -2.63 14.02 9.94
C SER A 9 -3.26 13.11 8.87
N ARG A 10 -3.18 13.49 7.58
CA ARG A 10 -3.64 12.61 6.49
C ARG A 10 -2.82 11.34 6.36
N ALA A 11 -1.49 11.45 6.47
CA ALA A 11 -0.61 10.30 6.42
C ALA A 11 -0.98 9.26 7.48
N VAL A 12 -1.20 9.71 8.72
CA VAL A 12 -1.64 8.88 9.84
C VAL A 12 -3.06 8.35 9.64
N HIS A 13 -3.96 9.14 9.04
CA HIS A 13 -5.33 8.70 8.78
C HIS A 13 -5.43 7.57 7.75
N TYR A 14 -4.60 7.61 6.69
CA TYR A 14 -4.63 6.59 5.62
C TYR A 14 -3.66 5.43 5.86
N ALA A 15 -2.66 5.57 6.74
CA ALA A 15 -1.71 4.51 7.06
C ALA A 15 -2.37 3.19 7.51
N PRO A 16 -3.40 3.18 8.38
CA PRO A 16 -4.08 1.94 8.79
C PRO A 16 -4.72 1.21 7.61
N VAL A 17 -5.32 1.94 6.66
CA VAL A 17 -5.96 1.34 5.47
C VAL A 17 -4.91 0.68 4.57
N LEU A 18 -3.76 1.33 4.39
CA LEU A 18 -2.65 0.79 3.61
C LEU A 18 -2.03 -0.45 4.27
N ILE A 19 -1.86 -0.41 5.59
CA ILE A 19 -1.35 -1.54 6.38
C ILE A 19 -2.33 -2.71 6.33
N ALA A 20 -3.63 -2.47 6.48
CA ALA A 20 -4.67 -3.48 6.42
C ALA A 20 -4.77 -4.14 5.03
N ALA A 21 -4.66 -3.34 3.96
CA ALA A 21 -4.63 -3.85 2.59
C ALA A 21 -3.40 -4.75 2.34
N GLY A 22 -2.22 -4.32 2.79
CA GLY A 22 -1.00 -5.13 2.72
C GLY A 22 -1.09 -6.44 3.50
N LEU A 23 -1.60 -6.40 4.74
CA LEU A 23 -1.79 -7.59 5.59
C LEU A 23 -2.79 -8.58 5.00
N THR A 24 -3.93 -8.10 4.50
CA THR A 24 -4.95 -8.96 3.89
C THR A 24 -4.36 -9.73 2.71
N TYR A 25 -3.56 -9.07 1.87
CA TYR A 25 -2.94 -9.71 0.72
C TYR A 25 -1.81 -10.67 1.12
N PHE A 26 -1.03 -10.34 2.15
CA PHE A 26 -0.03 -11.25 2.72
C PHE A 26 -0.67 -12.54 3.23
N VAL A 27 -1.82 -12.44 3.91
CA VAL A 27 -2.59 -13.61 4.37
C VAL A 27 -3.05 -14.47 3.19
N VAL A 28 -3.58 -13.86 2.13
CA VAL A 28 -4.00 -14.58 0.91
C VAL A 28 -2.80 -15.26 0.23
N PHE A 29 -1.67 -14.55 0.10
CA PHE A 29 -0.45 -15.12 -0.48
C PHE A 29 0.09 -16.30 0.34
N PHE A 30 0.15 -16.15 1.66
CA PHE A 30 0.57 -17.22 2.57
C PHE A 30 -0.38 -18.41 2.50
N ALA A 31 -1.69 -18.17 2.44
CA ALA A 31 -2.69 -19.22 2.24
C ALA A 31 -2.47 -19.97 0.91
N LEU A 32 -2.18 -19.27 -0.18
CA LEU A 32 -1.87 -19.90 -1.47
C LEU A 32 -0.58 -20.74 -1.43
N ILE A 33 0.45 -20.30 -0.70
CA ILE A 33 1.66 -21.09 -0.45
C ILE A 33 1.33 -22.36 0.35
N VAL A 34 0.58 -22.22 1.45
CA VAL A 34 0.18 -23.35 2.31
C VAL A 34 -0.68 -24.35 1.56
N LEU A 35 -1.56 -23.88 0.67
CA LEU A 35 -2.43 -24.71 -0.17
C LEU A 35 -1.68 -25.39 -1.33
N GLY A 36 -0.37 -25.19 -1.47
CA GLY A 36 0.44 -25.85 -2.50
C GLY A 36 0.09 -25.41 -3.92
N VAL A 37 -0.51 -24.23 -4.09
CA VAL A 37 -0.84 -23.72 -5.42
C VAL A 37 0.47 -23.35 -6.13
N GLU A 38 0.90 -24.18 -7.09
CA GLU A 38 2.11 -23.96 -7.90
C GLU A 38 1.96 -22.85 -8.96
N ALA A 39 1.28 -21.77 -8.62
CA ALA A 39 1.46 -20.55 -9.38
C ALA A 39 2.91 -20.08 -9.14
N ASN A 40 3.68 -19.97 -10.23
CA ASN A 40 5.09 -19.59 -10.25
C ASN A 40 5.37 -18.54 -9.18
N LYS A 41 6.12 -18.90 -8.13
CA LYS A 41 6.34 -18.06 -6.93
C LYS A 41 6.71 -16.61 -7.30
N THR A 42 7.44 -16.45 -8.40
CA THR A 42 7.81 -15.17 -9.03
C THR A 42 6.62 -14.27 -9.36
N VAL A 43 5.51 -14.83 -9.87
CA VAL A 43 4.29 -14.08 -10.21
C VAL A 43 3.63 -13.51 -8.97
N HIS A 44 3.58 -14.26 -7.88
CA HIS A 44 3.02 -13.76 -6.63
C HIS A 44 3.90 -12.69 -5.98
N TRP A 45 5.22 -12.84 -6.01
CA TRP A 45 6.14 -11.79 -5.56
C TRP A 45 6.00 -10.53 -6.40
N ALA A 46 5.90 -10.67 -7.73
CA ALA A 46 5.69 -9.55 -8.65
C ALA A 46 4.36 -8.82 -8.39
N LEU A 47 3.26 -9.56 -8.21
CA LEU A 47 1.96 -8.99 -7.86
C LEU A 47 1.99 -8.27 -6.51
N SER A 48 2.70 -8.83 -5.52
CA SER A 48 2.86 -8.23 -4.20
C SER A 48 3.63 -6.91 -4.28
N LEU A 49 4.75 -6.89 -5.01
CA LEU A 49 5.55 -5.69 -5.19
C LEU A 49 4.78 -4.62 -5.97
N ALA A 50 4.07 -5.01 -7.03
CA ALA A 50 3.26 -4.10 -7.83
C ALA A 50 2.14 -3.44 -7.01
N LEU A 51 1.48 -4.21 -6.14
CA LEU A 51 0.43 -3.67 -5.26
C LEU A 51 0.99 -2.72 -4.20
N VAL A 52 2.09 -3.09 -3.53
CA VAL A 52 2.76 -2.21 -2.56
C VAL A 52 3.18 -0.89 -3.22
N MET A 53 3.75 -0.95 -4.43
CA MET A 53 4.11 0.23 -5.21
C MET A 53 2.87 1.06 -5.58
N ALA A 54 1.78 0.43 -6.03
CA ALA A 54 0.55 1.13 -6.36
C ALA A 54 -0.07 1.84 -5.15
N LEU A 55 -0.11 1.18 -3.99
CA LEU A 55 -0.59 1.73 -2.73
C LEU A 55 0.29 2.88 -2.23
N ALA A 56 1.62 2.74 -2.31
CA ALA A 56 2.56 3.80 -1.97
C ALA A 56 2.42 5.02 -2.89
N ILE A 57 2.26 4.81 -4.20
CA ILE A 57 1.99 5.88 -5.17
C ILE A 57 0.65 6.55 -4.85
N LEU A 58 -0.40 5.80 -4.54
CA LEU A 58 -1.71 6.33 -4.20
C LEU A 58 -1.64 7.20 -2.94
N PHE A 59 -0.95 6.72 -1.91
CA PHE A 59 -0.68 7.47 -0.68
C PHE A 59 0.09 8.75 -0.97
N LEU A 60 1.19 8.66 -1.71
CA LEU A 60 1.98 9.81 -2.11
C LEU A 60 1.14 10.82 -2.89
N LYS A 61 0.25 10.35 -3.78
CA LYS A 61 -0.71 11.22 -4.48
C LYS A 61 -1.67 11.88 -3.51
N MET A 62 -2.26 11.17 -2.55
CA MET A 62 -3.21 11.77 -1.60
C MET A 62 -2.55 12.77 -0.64
N VAL A 63 -1.28 12.54 -0.30
CA VAL A 63 -0.48 13.40 0.57
C VAL A 63 0.08 14.60 -0.20
N LEU A 64 0.64 14.41 -1.40
CA LEU A 64 1.29 15.48 -2.18
C LEU A 64 0.34 16.28 -3.09
N ARG A 65 -0.76 15.70 -3.58
CA ARG A 65 -1.69 16.40 -4.49
C ARG A 65 -2.24 17.72 -3.93
N PRO A 66 -2.54 17.85 -2.63
CA PRO A 66 -2.98 19.12 -2.05
C PRO A 66 -1.83 20.07 -1.67
N LEU A 67 -0.55 19.71 -1.93
CA LEU A 67 0.61 20.61 -1.79
C LEU A 67 0.96 21.38 -3.06
N LYS A 68 0.29 21.08 -4.18
CA LYS A 68 0.53 21.79 -5.43
C LYS A 68 -0.13 23.18 -5.32
N PRO A 69 0.64 24.29 -5.27
CA PRO A 69 0.04 25.61 -5.37
C PRO A 69 -0.54 25.73 -6.78
N GLU A 70 -1.79 26.16 -6.85
CA GLU A 70 -2.41 26.64 -8.09
C GLU A 70 -1.70 27.90 -8.58
#